data_AF-A0A957ZAX0-F1
#
_entry.id   AF-A0A957ZAX0-F1
#
_cell.length_a   1.000
_cell.length_b   1.000
_cell.length_c   1.000
_cell.angle_alpha   90.00
_cell.angle_beta   90.00
_cell.angle_gamma   90.00
#
_symmetry.space_group_name_H-M   'P 1'
#
loop_
_entity.id
_entity.type
_entity.pdbx_description
1 polymer ?
#
loop_
_entity_poly.entity_id
_entity_poly.type
_entity_poly.pdbx_seq_one_letter_code
_entity_poly.pdbx_strand_id
1 'polypeptide(L)' 'AAAGISGFRKSLGYVGSVAPMGNVTQEDIGNAARYLLSDWSTGVTGEVHYVDGGYNIMGAPDLDDDEA' A
#
# COMPACT_ATOMS: atom_id res chain seq x y z
N ALA A 1 12.80 7.82 0.78
CA ALA A 1 13.76 6.77 0.35
C ALA A 1 13.66 6.46 -1.16
N ALA A 2 12.47 6.29 -1.75
CA ALA A 2 12.31 5.78 -3.12
C ALA A 2 12.34 6.81 -4.28
N ALA A 3 12.47 8.11 -4.00
CA ALA A 3 12.37 9.17 -5.02
C ALA A 3 13.46 9.15 -6.12
N GLY A 4 14.51 8.34 -5.97
CA GLY A 4 15.57 8.16 -6.97
C GLY A 4 15.26 7.10 -8.03
N ILE A 5 14.15 6.36 -7.92
CA ILE A 5 13.75 5.35 -8.89
C ILE A 5 12.96 6.03 -10.02
N SER A 6 13.44 5.90 -11.26
CA SER A 6 12.73 6.40 -12.43
C SER A 6 11.30 5.84 -12.49
N GLY A 7 10.31 6.70 -12.75
CA GLY A 7 8.89 6.30 -12.81
C GLY A 7 8.20 6.11 -11.45
N PHE A 8 8.90 6.19 -10.32
CA PHE A 8 8.29 5.96 -8.99
C PHE A 8 7.16 6.93 -8.67
N ARG A 9 7.31 8.21 -9.00
CA ARG A 9 6.24 9.21 -8.77
C ARG A 9 4.97 8.90 -9.56
N LYS A 10 5.10 8.46 -10.81
CA LYS A 10 3.99 8.02 -11.66
C LYS A 10 3.30 6.80 -11.06
N SER A 11 4.07 5.79 -10.67
CA SER A 11 3.53 4.60 -9.99
C SER A 11 2.81 4.95 -8.68
N LEU A 12 3.36 5.87 -7.88
CA LEU A 12 2.75 6.31 -6.62
C LEU A 12 1.47 7.13 -6.85
N GLY A 13 1.44 7.94 -7.92
CA GLY A 13 0.23 8.64 -8.36
C GLY A 13 -0.87 7.66 -8.75
N TYR A 14 -0.52 6.68 -9.59
CA TYR A 14 -1.43 5.63 -10.03
C TYR A 14 -1.98 4.79 -8.87
N VAL A 15 -1.13 4.30 -7.97
CA VAL A 15 -1.59 3.54 -6.78
C VAL A 15 -2.55 4.39 -5.95
N GLY A 16 -2.23 5.66 -5.72
CA GLY A 16 -3.07 6.57 -4.95
C GLY A 16 -4.42 6.89 -5.60
N SER A 17 -4.54 6.82 -6.92
CA SER A 17 -5.80 7.08 -7.62
C SER A 17 -6.75 5.89 -7.63
N VAL A 18 -6.22 4.66 -7.58
CA VAL A 18 -7.05 3.44 -7.67
C VAL A 18 -7.24 2.71 -6.35
N ALA A 19 -6.35 2.88 -5.36
CA ALA A 19 -6.51 2.25 -4.06
C ALA A 19 -7.74 2.82 -3.33
N PRO A 20 -8.62 1.99 -2.75
CA PRO A 20 -9.85 2.44 -2.06
C PRO A 20 -9.63 3.50 -0.98
N MET A 21 -8.48 3.46 -0.30
CA MET A 21 -8.09 4.43 0.73
C MET A 21 -6.94 5.34 0.29
N GLY A 22 -6.52 5.27 -0.98
CA GLY A 22 -5.41 6.04 -1.53
C GLY A 22 -4.04 5.62 -1.01
N ASN A 23 -3.07 6.54 -1.11
CA ASN A 23 -1.69 6.30 -0.71
C ASN A 23 -1.53 6.19 0.80
N VAL A 24 -0.89 5.11 1.25
CA VAL A 24 -0.48 4.94 2.66
C VAL A 24 0.75 5.76 3.00
N THR A 25 0.93 6.02 4.28
CA THR A 25 2.08 6.71 4.84
C THR A 25 3.03 5.74 5.53
N GLN A 26 4.23 6.23 5.89
CA GLN A 26 5.16 5.45 6.72
C GLN A 26 4.60 5.18 8.13
N GLU A 27 3.73 6.05 8.63
CA GLU A 27 3.09 5.87 9.93
C GLU A 27 2.09 4.71 9.91
N ASP A 28 1.33 4.54 8.84
CA ASP A 28 0.40 3.41 8.67
C ASP A 28 1.13 2.06 8.73
N ILE A 29 2.26 1.98 8.03
CA ILE A 29 3.14 0.79 8.05
C ILE A 29 3.71 0.57 9.45
N GLY A 30 4.18 1.63 10.11
CA GLY A 30 4.71 1.57 11.47
C GLY A 30 3.67 1.09 12.49
N ASN A 31 2.42 1.53 12.36
CA ASN A 31 1.32 1.12 13.23
C ASN A 31 0.93 -0.35 13.03
N ALA A 32 0.90 -0.84 11.78
CA ALA A 32 0.68 -2.26 11.50
C ALA A 32 1.82 -3.14 12.05
N ALA A 33 3.08 -2.72 11.87
CA ALA A 33 4.22 -3.40 12.47
C ALA A 33 4.15 -3.40 14.00
N ARG A 34 3.73 -2.29 14.62
CA ARG A 34 3.51 -2.22 16.06
C ARG A 34 2.45 -3.21 16.53
N TYR A 35 1.34 -3.35 15.82
CA TYR A 35 0.32 -4.36 16.14
C TYR A 35 0.93 -5.78 16.13
N LEU A 36 1.66 -6.14 15.06
CA LEU A 36 2.28 -7.46 14.91
C LEU A 36 3.40 -7.75 15.92
N LEU A 37 4.05 -6.72 16.47
CA LEU A 37 5.07 -6.86 17.52
C LEU A 37 4.50 -6.80 18.94
N SER A 38 3.22 -6.46 19.07
CA SER A 38 2.54 -6.33 20.37
C SER A 38 1.83 -7.61 20.80
N ASP A 39 1.47 -7.67 22.09
CA ASP A 39 0.69 -8.76 22.67
C ASP A 39 -0.72 -8.91 22.05
N TRP A 40 -1.20 -7.94 21.27
CA TRP A 40 -2.49 -8.00 20.58
C TRP A 40 -2.51 -8.97 19.39
N SER A 41 -1.34 -9.40 18.92
CA SER A 41 -1.21 -10.29 17.75
C SER A 41 -0.75 -11.70 18.13
N THR A 42 -0.85 -12.09 19.40
CA THR A 42 -0.36 -13.40 19.92
C THR A 42 -0.89 -14.64 19.20
N GLY A 43 -2.04 -14.55 18.53
CA GLY A 43 -2.62 -15.63 17.71
C GLY A 43 -2.37 -15.51 16.21
N VAL A 44 -1.60 -14.53 15.75
CA VAL A 44 -1.39 -14.23 14.32
C VAL A 44 0.00 -14.69 13.89
N THR A 45 0.06 -15.62 12.93
CA THR A 45 1.34 -16.14 12.42
C THR A 45 1.18 -16.66 10.99
N GLY A 46 2.24 -16.62 10.19
CA GLY A 46 2.24 -17.12 8.81
C GLY A 46 1.45 -16.29 7.79
N GLU A 47 0.89 -15.15 8.21
CA GLU A 47 0.04 -14.30 7.38
C GLU A 47 0.82 -13.27 6.56
N VAL A 48 0.28 -12.91 5.40
CA VAL A 48 0.70 -11.74 4.62
C VAL A 48 -0.23 -10.58 4.94
N HIS A 49 0.27 -9.57 5.65
CA HIS A 49 -0.51 -8.39 6.05
C HIS A 49 -0.30 -7.25 5.04
N TYR A 50 -1.32 -6.96 4.24
CA TYR A 50 -1.28 -5.85 3.27
C TYR A 50 -1.56 -4.51 3.96
N VAL A 51 -0.68 -3.53 3.71
CA VAL A 51 -0.82 -2.14 4.18
C VAL A 51 -0.56 -1.23 2.99
N ASP A 52 -1.55 -1.13 2.10
CA ASP A 52 -1.41 -0.50 0.78
C ASP A 52 -2.65 0.29 0.35
N GLY A 53 -3.52 0.63 1.30
CA GLY A 53 -4.77 1.35 1.03
C GLY A 53 -5.81 0.52 0.30
N GLY A 54 -5.63 -0.81 0.23
CA GLY A 54 -6.50 -1.74 -0.48
C GLY A 54 -6.16 -1.89 -1.96
N TYR A 55 -4.96 -1.47 -2.39
CA TYR A 55 -4.53 -1.64 -3.78
C TYR A 55 -4.53 -3.12 -4.20
N ASN A 56 -4.10 -4.03 -3.31
CA ASN A 56 -4.02 -5.47 -3.59
C ASN A 56 -5.35 -6.14 -3.98
N ILE A 57 -6.50 -5.57 -3.57
CA ILE A 57 -7.83 -6.11 -3.90
C ILE A 57 -8.42 -5.49 -5.17
N MET A 58 -7.75 -4.50 -5.75
CA MET A 58 -8.20 -3.87 -7.00
C MET A 58 -8.00 -4.82 -8.18
N GLY A 59 -8.98 -4.84 -9.08
CA GLY A 59 -8.97 -5.64 -10.31
C GLY A 59 -8.08 -5.03 -11.40
N ALA A 60 -8.40 -5.29 -12.67
CA ALA A 60 -7.68 -4.68 -13.77
C ALA A 60 -7.82 -3.14 -13.70
N PRO A 61 -6.71 -2.38 -13.87
CA PRO A 61 -6.76 -0.94 -14.10
C PRO A 61 -7.73 -0.61 -15.23
N ASP A 62 -8.47 0.51 -15.15
CA ASP A 62 -8.93 1.14 -16.38
C ASP A 62 -7.69 1.52 -17.19
N LEU A 63 -7.51 0.86 -18.34
CA LEU A 63 -6.35 1.03 -19.23
C LEU A 63 -6.51 2.26 -20.14
N ASP A 64 -7.59 3.03 -19.98
CA ASP A 64 -7.95 4.13 -20.87
C ASP A 64 -7.36 5.49 -20.44
N ASP A 65 -6.62 5.54 -19.33
CA ASP A 65 -5.91 6.75 -18.90
C ASP A 65 -4.47 6.76 -19.46
N ASP A 66 -4.33 7.20 -20.71
CA ASP A 66 -3.06 7.59 -21.34
C ASP A 66 -2.37 8.80 -20.65
N GLU A 67 -2.90 9.30 -19.51
CA GLU A 67 -2.42 10.48 -18.76
C GLU A 67 -1.97 10.21 -17.30
N ALA A 68 -1.68 8.97 -16.90
CA ALA A 68 -0.97 8.72 -15.63
C ALA A 68 0.54 9.02 -15.72
#